data_AF-A0A6N7V4J0-F1
#
_entry.id   AF-A0A6N7V4J0-F1
#
_cell.length_a   1.000
_cell.length_b   1.000
_cell.length_c   1.000
_cell.angle_alpha   90.00
_cell.angle_beta   90.00
_cell.angle_gamma   90.00
#
_symmetry.space_group_name_H-M   'P 1'
#
loop_
_entity.id
_entity.type
_entity.pdbx_description
1 polymer ?
#
loop_
_entity_poly.entity_id
_entity_poly.type
_entity_poly.pdbx_seq_one_letter_code
_entity_poly.pdbx_strand_id
1 'polypeptide(L)'
;MKIKEVCENISRMTYAYINPDTKQPTVVPSKHYKDILDQPVEVLVNDQVKKQFLNIMFKQMKTLKEEEPILFNETLLLMDLNKTPDSLELNEEAALKITATELVESEKTQKKKFHLVDNAYLDSYEATKNDSELMAHIFKEQQNDRVYSVELDEMEMEKPKSKGGKKNDLQH
;
A
#
# COMPACT_ATOMS: atom_id res chain seq x y z
N MET A 1 -23.88 15.24 10.56
CA MET A 1 -24.34 13.83 10.66
C MET A 1 -23.47 13.13 11.69
N LYS A 2 -24.04 12.36 12.61
CA LYS A 2 -23.22 11.61 13.58
C LYS A 2 -22.61 10.38 12.89
N ILE A 3 -21.34 10.05 13.15
CA ILE A 3 -20.65 8.88 12.54
C ILE A 3 -21.50 7.60 12.60
N LYS A 4 -22.22 7.40 13.71
CA LYS A 4 -23.15 6.28 13.90
C LYS A 4 -24.27 6.23 12.84
N GLU A 5 -24.90 7.37 12.52
CA GLU A 5 -25.97 7.45 11.50
C GLU A 5 -25.42 7.18 10.10
N VAL A 6 -24.18 7.61 9.82
CA VAL A 6 -23.47 7.34 8.56
C VAL A 6 -23.21 5.83 8.42
N CYS A 7 -22.69 5.19 9.47
CA CYS A 7 -22.41 3.75 9.48
C CYS A 7 -23.68 2.90 9.33
N GLU A 8 -24.79 3.30 9.95
CA GLU A 8 -26.10 2.65 9.79
C GLU A 8 -26.62 2.78 8.36
N ASN A 9 -26.48 3.96 7.75
CA ASN A 9 -26.87 4.17 6.36
C ASN A 9 -26.01 3.35 5.38
N ILE A 10 -24.69 3.30 5.57
CA ILE A 10 -23.80 2.47 4.73
C ILE A 10 -24.21 1.00 4.84
N SER A 11 -24.43 0.49 6.07
CA SER A 11 -24.90 -0.89 6.29
C SER A 11 -26.21 -1.20 5.56
N ARG A 12 -27.18 -0.26 5.56
CA ARG A 12 -28.43 -0.41 4.79
C ARG A 12 -28.20 -0.42 3.27
N MET A 13 -27.31 0.45 2.77
CA MET A 13 -26.95 0.45 1.34
C MET A 13 -26.28 -0.85 0.93
N THR A 14 -25.39 -1.40 1.76
CA THR A 14 -24.74 -2.69 1.52
C THR A 14 -25.74 -3.84 1.53
N TYR A 15 -26.72 -3.82 2.43
CA TYR A 15 -27.78 -4.84 2.47
C TYR A 15 -28.59 -4.91 1.16
N ALA A 16 -28.82 -3.76 0.52
CA ALA A 16 -29.52 -3.72 -0.76
C ALA A 16 -28.72 -4.34 -1.93
N TYR A 17 -27.40 -4.53 -1.78
CA TYR A 17 -26.58 -5.22 -2.76
C TYR A 17 -26.77 -6.73 -2.66
N ILE A 18 -27.31 -7.33 -3.73
CA ILE A 18 -27.47 -8.78 -3.87
C ILE A 18 -26.18 -9.37 -4.42
N ASN A 19 -25.53 -10.23 -3.63
CA ASN A 19 -24.31 -10.89 -4.05
C ASN A 19 -24.61 -11.86 -5.23
N PRO A 20 -23.89 -11.75 -6.36
CA PRO A 20 -24.18 -12.53 -7.57
C PRO A 20 -23.94 -14.03 -7.41
N ASP A 21 -23.06 -14.44 -6.50
CA ASP A 21 -22.69 -15.84 -6.26
C ASP A 21 -23.65 -16.51 -5.29
N THR A 22 -23.98 -15.83 -4.18
CA THR A 22 -24.86 -16.40 -3.14
C THR A 22 -26.34 -16.14 -3.39
N LYS A 23 -26.69 -15.19 -4.28
CA LYS A 23 -28.05 -14.71 -4.53
C LYS A 23 -28.77 -14.18 -3.30
N GLN A 24 -28.02 -13.75 -2.28
CA GLN A 24 -28.55 -13.22 -1.02
C GLN A 24 -28.11 -11.76 -0.80
N PRO A 25 -28.84 -11.00 0.04
CA PRO A 25 -28.42 -9.69 0.53
C PRO A 25 -27.05 -9.74 1.22
N THR A 26 -26.24 -8.70 1.03
CA THR A 26 -24.92 -8.62 1.68
C THR A 26 -25.03 -8.00 3.07
N VAL A 27 -24.81 -8.82 4.10
CA VAL A 27 -24.96 -8.39 5.50
C VAL A 27 -23.61 -7.96 6.07
N VAL A 28 -23.43 -6.66 6.29
CA VAL A 28 -22.26 -6.08 6.97
C VAL A 28 -22.73 -5.22 8.15
N PRO A 29 -22.36 -5.55 9.40
CA PRO A 29 -22.78 -4.78 10.58
C PRO A 29 -22.26 -3.34 10.57
N SER A 30 -23.05 -2.39 11.09
CA SER A 30 -22.65 -0.98 11.20
C SER A 30 -21.36 -0.78 12.02
N LYS A 31 -21.07 -1.68 12.97
CA LYS A 31 -19.83 -1.68 13.74
C LYS A 31 -18.59 -1.77 12.84
N HIS A 32 -18.62 -2.59 11.78
CA HIS A 32 -17.50 -2.72 10.85
C HIS A 32 -17.12 -1.39 10.20
N TYR A 33 -18.12 -0.62 9.72
CA TYR A 33 -17.87 0.69 9.15
C TYR A 33 -17.39 1.70 10.16
N LYS A 34 -17.88 1.60 11.40
CA LYS A 34 -17.39 2.43 12.51
C LYS A 34 -15.91 2.14 12.78
N ASP A 35 -15.52 0.87 12.88
CA ASP A 35 -14.14 0.46 13.12
C ASP A 35 -13.19 0.89 11.98
N ILE A 36 -13.70 1.06 10.75
CA ILE A 36 -12.96 1.64 9.62
C ILE A 36 -12.86 3.16 9.71
N LEU A 37 -13.96 3.85 10.02
CA LEU A 37 -14.02 5.32 10.03
C LEU A 37 -13.40 5.94 11.29
N ASP A 38 -13.38 5.19 12.39
CA ASP A 38 -12.73 5.57 13.65
C ASP A 38 -11.21 5.29 13.61
N GLN A 39 -10.66 4.81 12.49
CA GLN A 39 -9.21 4.59 12.36
C GLN A 39 -8.43 5.89 12.61
N PRO A 40 -7.33 5.82 13.37
CA PRO A 40 -6.53 7.00 13.67
C PRO A 40 -5.93 7.57 12.38
N VAL A 41 -5.91 8.90 12.30
CA VAL A 41 -5.44 9.65 11.13
C VAL A 41 -4.00 9.25 10.74
N GLU A 42 -3.14 8.91 11.70
CA GLU A 42 -1.75 8.51 11.45
C GLU A 42 -1.62 7.25 10.59
N VAL A 43 -2.47 6.23 10.80
CA VAL A 43 -2.45 4.99 10.00
C VAL A 43 -2.89 5.28 8.57
N LEU A 44 -3.93 6.09 8.39
CA LEU A 44 -4.41 6.52 7.07
C LEU A 44 -3.37 7.38 6.33
N VAL A 45 -2.67 8.26 7.06
CA VAL A 45 -1.58 9.07 6.51
C VAL A 45 -0.44 8.19 6.02
N ASN A 46 -0.06 7.14 6.76
CA ASN A 46 1.04 6.25 6.37
C ASN A 46 0.75 5.51 5.05
N ASP A 47 -0.45 4.93 4.91
CA ASP A 47 -0.84 4.24 3.68
C ASP A 47 -0.97 5.19 2.49
N GLN A 48 -1.51 6.40 2.72
CA GLN A 48 -1.59 7.44 1.70
C GLN A 48 -0.20 7.88 1.25
N VAL A 49 0.73 8.08 2.18
CA VAL A 49 2.13 8.47 1.92
C VAL A 49 2.85 7.39 1.10
N LYS A 50 2.73 6.10 1.47
CA LYS A 50 3.30 4.98 0.69
C LYS A 50 2.79 4.97 -0.75
N LYS A 51 1.49 5.18 -0.95
CA LYS A 51 0.88 5.25 -2.30
C LYS A 51 1.39 6.46 -3.09
N GLN A 52 1.60 7.61 -2.44
CA GLN A 52 2.20 8.78 -3.10
C GLN A 52 3.65 8.49 -3.52
N PHE A 53 4.46 7.88 -2.65
CA PHE A 53 5.82 7.46 -3.01
C PHE A 53 5.82 6.51 -4.20
N LEU A 54 4.96 5.48 -4.19
CA LEU A 54 4.83 4.55 -5.31
C LEU A 54 4.46 5.27 -6.62
N ASN A 55 3.52 6.21 -6.57
CA ASN A 55 3.14 7.02 -7.73
C ASN A 55 4.29 7.88 -8.25
N ILE A 56 5.09 8.46 -7.36
CA ILE A 56 6.26 9.26 -7.73
C ILE A 56 7.28 8.37 -8.44
N MET A 57 7.62 7.24 -7.84
CA MET A 57 8.56 6.27 -8.43
C MET A 57 8.07 5.79 -9.79
N PHE A 58 6.80 5.40 -9.91
CA PHE A 58 6.22 4.95 -11.18
C PHE A 58 6.33 6.04 -12.26
N LYS A 59 5.98 7.29 -11.94
CA LYS A 59 6.07 8.40 -12.89
C LYS A 59 7.51 8.65 -13.33
N GLN A 60 8.45 8.69 -12.38
CA GLN A 60 9.87 8.89 -12.68
C GLN A 60 10.41 7.77 -13.58
N MET A 61 10.17 6.50 -13.23
CA MET A 61 10.61 5.36 -14.02
C MET A 61 9.99 5.36 -15.41
N LYS A 62 8.70 5.72 -15.52
CA LYS A 62 8.02 5.83 -16.80
C LYS A 62 8.63 6.93 -17.68
N THR A 63 8.88 8.11 -17.13
CA THR A 63 9.53 9.21 -17.86
C THR A 63 10.92 8.80 -18.34
N LEU A 64 11.75 8.20 -17.48
CA LEU A 64 13.08 7.72 -17.86
C LEU A 64 13.03 6.70 -19.00
N LYS A 65 12.08 5.76 -18.94
CA LYS A 65 11.87 4.75 -19.99
C LYS A 65 11.44 5.38 -21.33
N GLU A 66 10.67 6.45 -21.29
CA GLU A 66 10.18 7.14 -22.50
C GLU A 66 11.27 8.03 -23.13
N GLU A 67 12.06 8.73 -22.31
CA GLU A 67 13.10 9.65 -22.77
C GLU A 67 14.38 8.93 -23.20
N GLU A 68 14.85 7.96 -22.40
CA GLU A 68 16.12 7.25 -22.62
C GLU A 68 15.94 5.71 -22.51
N PRO A 69 15.23 5.08 -23.47
CA PRO A 69 14.80 3.69 -23.36
C PRO A 69 15.96 2.68 -23.31
N ILE A 70 17.08 2.97 -23.98
CA ILE A 70 18.26 2.08 -23.99
C ILE A 70 18.92 2.13 -22.61
N LEU A 71 19.29 3.32 -22.12
CA LEU A 71 19.93 3.49 -20.82
C LEU A 71 19.06 2.97 -19.66
N PHE A 72 17.73 3.13 -19.78
CA PHE A 72 16.77 2.53 -18.84
C PHE A 72 16.92 1.01 -18.78
N ASN A 73 16.94 0.32 -19.93
CA ASN A 73 17.09 -1.13 -19.97
C ASN A 73 18.50 -1.60 -19.57
N GLU A 74 19.56 -0.86 -19.92
CA GLU A 74 20.92 -1.11 -19.42
C GLU A 74 20.95 -1.08 -17.88
N THR A 75 20.28 -0.09 -17.28
CA THR A 75 20.17 0.03 -15.82
C THR A 75 19.46 -1.16 -15.20
N LEU A 76 18.35 -1.63 -15.80
CA LEU A 76 17.64 -2.81 -15.32
C LEU A 76 18.48 -4.09 -15.40
N LEU A 77 19.21 -4.27 -16.51
CA LEU A 77 20.12 -5.40 -16.68
C LEU A 77 21.24 -5.38 -15.63
N LEU A 78 21.80 -4.19 -15.33
CA LEU A 78 22.82 -4.06 -14.29
C LEU A 78 22.30 -4.39 -12.89
N MET A 79 21.06 -4.00 -12.58
CA MET A 79 20.42 -4.35 -11.31
C MET A 79 20.22 -5.87 -11.18
N ASP A 80 19.79 -6.53 -12.25
CA ASP A 80 19.55 -7.99 -12.26
C ASP A 80 20.87 -8.79 -12.18
N LEU A 81 21.90 -8.32 -12.88
CA LEU A 81 23.26 -8.89 -12.83
C LEU A 81 24.02 -8.50 -11.55
N ASN A 82 23.47 -7.61 -10.73
CA ASN A 82 24.11 -7.05 -9.54
C ASN A 82 25.51 -6.46 -9.83
N LYS A 83 25.63 -5.67 -10.90
CA LYS A 83 26.86 -5.00 -11.36
C LYS A 83 26.72 -3.48 -11.35
N THR A 84 27.84 -2.78 -11.19
CA THR A 84 27.90 -1.32 -11.36
C THR A 84 28.50 -0.97 -12.73
N PRO A 85 28.15 0.20 -13.32
CA PRO A 85 28.73 0.63 -14.59
C PRO A 85 30.27 0.65 -14.59
N ASP A 86 30.87 1.13 -13.50
CA ASP A 86 32.33 1.25 -13.36
C ASP A 86 33.06 -0.11 -13.26
N SER A 87 32.32 -1.21 -13.06
CA SER A 87 32.88 -2.56 -12.89
C SER A 87 32.92 -3.39 -14.17
N LEU A 88 32.41 -2.87 -15.28
CA LEU A 88 32.25 -3.62 -16.52
C LEU A 88 33.55 -3.70 -17.32
N GLU A 89 33.84 -4.89 -17.86
CA GLU A 89 34.85 -5.04 -18.90
C GLU A 89 34.28 -4.62 -20.27
N LEU A 90 35.15 -4.33 -21.25
CA LEU A 90 34.76 -3.85 -22.59
C LEU A 90 33.76 -4.76 -23.32
N ASN A 91 33.90 -6.08 -23.16
CA ASN A 91 32.97 -7.07 -23.70
C ASN A 91 31.60 -7.00 -23.00
N GLU A 92 31.57 -6.69 -21.71
CA GLU A 92 30.34 -6.58 -20.94
C GLU A 92 29.59 -5.29 -21.27
N GLU A 93 30.30 -4.17 -21.42
CA GLU A 93 29.72 -2.91 -21.92
C GLU A 93 29.08 -3.10 -23.30
N ALA A 94 29.79 -3.80 -24.20
CA ALA A 94 29.27 -4.09 -25.54
C ALA A 94 28.04 -5.01 -25.49
N ALA A 95 28.09 -6.09 -24.71
CA ALA A 95 26.97 -7.02 -24.55
C ALA A 95 25.74 -6.32 -23.95
N LEU A 96 25.95 -5.52 -22.90
CA LEU A 96 24.92 -4.74 -22.23
C LEU A 96 24.15 -3.85 -23.21
N LYS A 97 24.89 -3.08 -24.03
CA LYS A 97 24.31 -2.17 -25.01
C LYS A 97 23.54 -2.89 -26.12
N ILE A 98 24.07 -4.01 -26.62
CA ILE A 98 23.41 -4.83 -27.64
C ILE A 98 22.10 -5.38 -27.08
N THR A 99 22.13 -6.03 -25.92
CA THR A 99 20.95 -6.62 -25.29
C THR A 99 19.90 -5.57 -24.93
N ALA A 100 20.30 -4.41 -24.40
CA ALA A 100 19.36 -3.33 -24.10
C ALA A 100 18.68 -2.78 -25.37
N THR A 101 19.42 -2.69 -26.48
CA THR A 101 18.86 -2.28 -27.78
C THR A 101 17.85 -3.31 -28.29
N GLU A 102 18.19 -4.60 -28.23
CA GLU A 102 17.28 -5.70 -28.63
C GLU A 102 15.99 -5.73 -27.78
N LEU A 103 16.06 -5.40 -26.49
CA LEU A 103 14.88 -5.27 -25.62
C LEU A 103 13.94 -4.15 -26.09
N VAL A 104 14.48 -2.99 -26.45
CA VAL A 104 13.69 -1.87 -26.97
C VAL A 104 13.01 -2.24 -28.30
N GLU A 105 13.70 -2.96 -29.18
CA GLU A 105 13.13 -3.44 -30.44
C GLU A 105 12.07 -4.52 -30.23
N SER A 106 12.30 -5.43 -29.29
CA SER A 106 11.36 -6.47 -28.90
C SER A 106 10.06 -5.89 -28.35
N GLU A 107 10.14 -4.86 -27.52
CA GLU A 107 8.95 -4.16 -27.02
C GLU A 107 8.11 -3.55 -28.16
N LYS A 108 8.76 -2.91 -29.13
CA LYS A 108 8.09 -2.30 -30.30
C LYS A 108 7.39 -3.34 -31.17
N THR A 109 8.01 -4.50 -31.36
CA THR A 109 7.51 -5.56 -32.25
C THR A 109 6.45 -6.43 -31.58
N GLN A 110 6.67 -6.83 -30.33
CA GLN A 110 5.79 -7.75 -29.59
C GLN A 110 4.62 -7.03 -28.90
N LYS A 111 4.72 -5.72 -28.64
CA LYS A 111 3.69 -4.87 -28.05
C LYS A 111 3.10 -5.49 -26.77
N LYS A 112 1.86 -6.00 -26.82
CA LYS A 112 1.15 -6.57 -25.67
C LYS A 112 1.72 -7.90 -25.18
N LYS A 113 2.53 -8.58 -25.99
CA LYS A 113 3.20 -9.83 -25.61
C LYS A 113 4.53 -9.58 -24.91
N PHE A 114 5.05 -8.35 -24.96
CA PHE A 114 6.25 -7.97 -24.24
C PHE A 114 5.92 -7.74 -22.77
N HIS A 115 6.72 -8.35 -21.89
CA HIS A 115 6.64 -8.17 -20.46
C HIS A 115 8.00 -7.74 -19.94
N LEU A 116 8.01 -6.70 -19.11
CA LEU A 116 9.24 -6.16 -18.52
C LEU A 116 9.77 -7.08 -17.39
N VAL A 117 8.85 -7.71 -16.67
CA VAL A 117 9.13 -8.67 -15.60
C VAL A 117 8.81 -10.06 -16.11
N ASP A 118 9.50 -11.08 -15.60
CA ASP A 118 9.21 -12.48 -15.92
C ASP A 118 7.71 -12.80 -15.73
N ASN A 119 7.16 -13.53 -16.69
CA ASN A 119 5.77 -13.99 -16.68
C ASN A 119 5.43 -14.74 -15.40
N ALA A 120 6.36 -15.50 -14.80
CA ALA A 120 6.12 -16.22 -13.55
C ALA A 120 5.67 -15.29 -12.40
N TYR A 121 6.20 -14.07 -12.33
CA TYR A 121 5.81 -13.10 -11.30
C TYR A 121 4.51 -12.37 -11.66
N LEU A 122 4.23 -12.17 -12.94
CA LEU A 122 2.93 -11.65 -13.39
C LEU A 122 1.81 -12.65 -13.12
N ASP A 123 2.08 -13.93 -13.36
CA ASP A 123 1.17 -15.03 -13.03
C ASP A 123 0.96 -15.12 -11.52
N SER A 124 2.03 -14.97 -10.72
CA SER A 124 1.91 -14.89 -9.25
C SER A 124 1.08 -13.70 -8.79
N TYR A 125 1.20 -12.54 -9.44
CA TYR A 125 0.38 -11.36 -9.15
C TYR A 125 -1.10 -11.64 -9.46
N GLU A 126 -1.39 -12.23 -10.62
CA GLU A 126 -2.77 -12.59 -10.98
C GLU A 126 -3.35 -13.68 -10.07
N ALA A 127 -2.55 -14.68 -9.70
CA ALA A 127 -2.96 -15.73 -8.76
C ALA A 127 -3.31 -15.14 -7.39
N THR A 128 -2.42 -14.32 -6.82
CA THR A 128 -2.64 -13.72 -5.49
C THR A 128 -3.80 -12.72 -5.49
N LYS A 129 -3.94 -11.88 -6.53
CA LYS A 129 -5.06 -10.94 -6.67
C LYS A 129 -6.42 -11.65 -6.69
N ASN A 130 -6.48 -12.84 -7.29
CA ASN A 130 -7.71 -13.60 -7.47
C ASN A 130 -7.92 -14.70 -6.41
N ASP A 131 -6.98 -14.88 -5.47
CA ASP A 131 -7.12 -15.81 -4.35
C ASP A 131 -7.96 -15.18 -3.24
N SER A 132 -9.24 -15.54 -3.23
CA SER A 132 -10.21 -15.03 -2.25
C SER A 132 -9.92 -15.48 -0.81
N GLU A 133 -9.32 -16.66 -0.62
CA GLU A 133 -8.98 -17.18 0.71
C GLU A 133 -7.79 -16.43 1.29
N LEU A 134 -6.74 -16.22 0.48
CA LEU A 134 -5.58 -15.42 0.84
C LEU A 134 -5.98 -13.98 1.16
N MET A 135 -6.82 -13.35 0.33
CA MET A 135 -7.30 -11.99 0.59
C MET A 135 -8.10 -11.92 1.89
N ALA A 136 -8.98 -12.89 2.15
CA ALA A 136 -9.72 -12.96 3.40
C ALA A 136 -8.79 -13.11 4.62
N HIS A 137 -7.70 -13.85 4.50
CA HIS A 137 -6.68 -13.99 5.55
C HIS A 137 -5.96 -12.65 5.81
N ILE A 138 -5.40 -12.04 4.76
CA ILE A 138 -4.65 -10.77 4.86
C ILE A 138 -5.52 -9.67 5.49
N PHE A 139 -6.78 -9.53 5.04
CA PHE A 139 -7.66 -8.48 5.58
C PHE A 139 -8.18 -8.78 6.99
N LYS A 140 -8.21 -10.05 7.43
CA LYS A 140 -8.47 -10.40 8.84
C LYS A 140 -7.28 -10.07 9.73
N GLU A 141 -6.06 -10.40 9.30
CA GLU A 141 -4.84 -10.08 10.06
C GLU A 141 -4.62 -8.58 10.17
N GLN A 142 -4.83 -7.82 9.09
CA GLN A 142 -4.78 -6.36 9.13
C GLN A 142 -5.82 -5.75 10.08
N GLN A 143 -6.97 -6.41 10.30
CA GLN A 143 -7.92 -5.97 11.33
C GLN A 143 -7.40 -6.27 12.74
N ASN A 144 -6.72 -7.40 12.96
CA ASN A 144 -6.15 -7.76 14.26
C ASN A 144 -4.94 -6.89 14.64
N ASP A 145 -4.00 -6.63 13.73
CA ASP A 145 -2.85 -5.75 14.01
C ASP A 145 -3.30 -4.31 14.34
N ARG A 146 -4.43 -3.87 13.76
CA ARG A 146 -5.05 -2.58 14.08
C ARG A 146 -5.70 -2.53 15.47
N VAL A 147 -6.04 -3.68 16.07
CA VAL A 147 -6.60 -3.75 17.44
C VAL A 147 -5.48 -3.68 18.47
N TYR A 148 -4.34 -4.34 18.23
CA TYR A 148 -3.21 -4.33 19.16
C TYR A 148 -2.42 -3.02 19.19
N SER A 149 -2.51 -2.17 18.17
CA SER A 149 -1.89 -0.83 18.20
C SER A 149 -2.64 0.18 19.07
N VAL A 150 -3.87 -0.09 19.48
CA VAL A 150 -4.69 0.85 20.29
C VAL A 150 -4.56 0.60 21.79
N GLU A 151 -4.25 -0.63 22.22
CA GLU A 151 -4.25 -0.98 23.64
C GLU A 151 -2.96 -0.60 24.41
N LEU A 152 -1.93 -0.08 23.73
CA LEU A 152 -0.66 0.29 24.37
C LEU A 152 -0.62 1.73 24.91
N ASP A 153 -1.53 2.62 24.51
CA ASP A 153 -1.51 4.04 24.90
C ASP A 153 -2.51 4.42 26.02
N GLU A 154 -3.33 3.49 26.51
CA GLU A 154 -4.31 3.77 27.58
C GLU A 154 -3.83 3.45 29.02
N MET A 155 -2.54 3.20 29.24
CA MET A 155 -1.97 3.06 30.60
C MET A 155 -1.08 4.23 31.01
N GLU A 156 -1.64 5.44 31.08
CA GLU A 156 -1.19 6.45 32.06
C GLU A 156 -2.40 7.16 32.69
N MET A 157 -3.10 6.45 33.58
CA MET A 157 -3.92 7.07 34.60
C MET A 157 -3.30 6.83 35.97
N GLU A 158 -2.67 7.86 36.54
CA GLU A 158 -2.90 8.24 37.93
C GLU A 158 -2.52 9.72 38.17
N LYS A 159 -3.52 10.60 38.07
CA LYS A 159 -3.45 11.93 38.68
C LYS A 159 -3.64 11.77 40.19
N PRO A 160 -2.74 12.26 41.06
CA PRO A 160 -3.08 12.41 42.46
C PRO A 160 -3.92 13.68 42.65
N LYS A 161 -5.15 13.50 43.14
CA LYS A 161 -5.92 14.57 43.81
C LYS A 161 -5.70 14.46 45.32
N SER A 162 -5.33 15.57 45.97
CA SER A 162 -5.81 15.92 47.33
C SER A 162 -5.44 17.38 47.62
N LYS A 163 -6.37 18.35 47.54
CA LYS A 163 -7.25 18.88 48.61
C LYS A 163 -6.55 19.36 49.89
N GLY A 164 -6.76 20.63 50.22
CA GLY A 164 -6.89 21.12 51.60
C GLY A 164 -6.00 22.31 51.95
N GLY A 165 -6.60 23.51 52.06
CA GLY A 165 -5.89 24.75 52.35
C GLY A 165 -5.70 25.07 53.83
N LYS A 166 -4.94 26.14 54.10
CA LYS A 166 -5.07 27.03 55.26
C LYS A 166 -4.26 28.32 55.06
N LYS A 167 -5.01 29.41 54.81
CA LYS A 167 -4.99 30.76 55.42
C LYS A 167 -3.68 31.43 55.93
N ASN A 168 -3.72 32.77 55.79
CA ASN A 168 -2.96 33.87 56.43
C ASN A 168 -1.72 34.33 55.64
N ASP A 169 -1.35 35.60 55.50
CA ASP A 169 -1.87 36.91 55.93
C ASP A 169 -1.03 38.01 55.22
N LEU A 170 -1.59 39.22 55.06
CA LEU A 170 -0.96 40.56 54.98
C LEU A 170 0.13 40.85 53.92
N GLN A 171 -0.12 41.72 52.92
CA GLN A 171 -0.02 43.20 52.90
C GLN A 171 1.28 43.70 52.23
N HIS A 172 1.07 44.57 51.23
CA HIS A 172 1.96 45.57 50.61
C HIS A 172 3.34 45.17 50.05
#